data_AF-M7TMY7-F1
#
_entry.id   AF-M7TMY7-F1
#
_cell.length_a   1.000
_cell.length_b   1.000
_cell.length_c   1.000
_cell.angle_alpha   90.00
_cell.angle_beta   90.00
_cell.angle_gamma   90.00
#
_symmetry.space_group_name_H-M   'P 1'
#
loop_
_entity.id
_entity.type
_entity.pdbx_description
1 polymer ?
#
loop_
_entity_poly.entity_id
_entity_poly.type
_entity_poly.pdbx_seq_one_letter_code
_entity_poly.pdbx_strand_id
1 'polypeptide(L)'
;MVLTIRETISKMRGWRPVELVLQDPAYTEEDKRVLRDERATVVDSPRAFLEVDDNTLVFAIAPTIPVKQVVADIARPLGMFYYDDKSVWVKYPNQPESHPRLCEDPWSPRCETMVRRHYMGHAIPYPDYTREVIFYSRKPEYPADPGQVQEQDESGEKDMEQNYS
;
A
#
# COMPACT_ATOMS: atom_id res chain seq x y z
N MET A 1 4.43 1.48 -17.55
CA MET A 1 4.75 2.40 -16.43
C MET A 1 5.67 1.76 -15.38
N VAL A 2 5.38 0.54 -14.88
CA VAL A 2 6.21 -0.14 -13.86
C VAL A 2 7.67 -0.36 -14.28
N LEU A 3 7.95 -0.65 -15.55
CA LEU A 3 9.32 -0.74 -16.08
C LEU A 3 10.09 0.59 -15.94
N THR A 4 9.44 1.72 -16.21
CA THR A 4 10.02 3.05 -16.05
C THR A 4 10.30 3.36 -14.58
N ILE A 5 9.38 2.99 -13.68
CA ILE A 5 9.58 3.16 -12.23
C ILE A 5 10.80 2.36 -11.76
N ARG A 6 10.90 1.08 -12.15
CA ARG A 6 12.06 0.22 -11.84
C ARG A 6 13.37 0.87 -12.30
N GLU A 7 13.41 1.33 -13.54
CA GLU A 7 14.60 1.94 -14.14
C GLU A 7 14.99 3.25 -13.43
N THR A 8 14.02 4.11 -13.12
CA THR A 8 14.27 5.35 -12.38
C THR A 8 14.80 5.07 -10.98
N ILE A 9 14.22 4.12 -10.25
CA ILE A 9 14.69 3.73 -8.91
C ILE A 9 16.10 3.14 -9.00
N SER A 10 16.35 2.27 -9.97
CA SER A 10 17.68 1.69 -10.22
C SER A 10 18.72 2.79 -10.39
N LYS A 11 18.45 3.77 -11.27
CA LYS A 11 19.31 4.96 -11.49
C LYS A 11 19.56 5.74 -10.21
N MET A 12 18.50 6.06 -9.47
CA MET A 12 18.61 6.81 -8.20
C MET A 12 19.45 6.07 -7.15
N ARG A 13 19.47 4.75 -7.18
CA ARG A 13 20.25 3.90 -6.27
C ARG A 13 21.66 3.58 -6.78
N GLY A 14 22.14 4.31 -7.79
CA GLY A 14 23.46 4.08 -8.39
C GLY A 14 23.49 2.82 -9.26
N TRP A 15 22.46 2.63 -10.09
CA TRP A 15 22.28 1.50 -11.01
C TRP A 15 22.22 0.13 -10.32
N ARG A 16 21.79 0.11 -9.06
CA ARG A 16 21.58 -1.15 -8.33
C ARG A 16 20.33 -1.84 -8.87
N PRO A 17 20.39 -3.16 -9.15
CA PRO A 17 19.23 -3.91 -9.60
C PRO A 17 18.03 -3.74 -8.66
N VAL A 18 16.86 -3.54 -9.25
CA VAL A 18 15.58 -3.54 -8.57
C VAL A 18 14.79 -4.69 -9.15
N GLU A 19 14.42 -5.65 -8.31
CA GLU A 19 13.58 -6.77 -8.70
C GLU A 19 12.19 -6.26 -9.09
N LEU A 20 11.60 -6.88 -10.11
CA LEU A 20 10.26 -6.54 -10.59
C LEU A 20 9.46 -7.83 -10.78
N VAL A 21 8.53 -8.06 -9.86
CA VAL A 21 7.56 -9.14 -9.91
C VAL A 21 6.26 -8.61 -10.47
N LEU A 22 5.70 -9.30 -11.47
CA LEU A 22 4.46 -8.93 -12.15
C LEU A 22 3.47 -10.09 -12.12
N GLN A 23 2.20 -9.74 -11.92
CA GLN A 23 1.10 -10.68 -11.97
C GLN A 23 -0.13 -9.97 -12.52
N ASP A 24 -0.66 -10.49 -13.62
CA ASP A 24 -1.95 -10.12 -14.16
C ASP A 24 -2.57 -11.37 -14.79
N PRO A 25 -3.74 -11.84 -14.30
CA PRO A 25 -4.44 -12.97 -14.89
C PRO A 25 -4.78 -12.78 -16.38
N ALA A 26 -4.83 -11.54 -16.88
CA ALA A 26 -5.12 -11.22 -18.27
C ALA A 26 -3.89 -11.28 -19.19
N TYR A 27 -2.67 -11.46 -18.67
CA TYR A 27 -1.48 -11.57 -19.52
C TYR A 27 -1.55 -12.79 -20.43
N THR A 28 -1.41 -12.54 -21.73
CA THR A 28 -1.20 -13.57 -22.74
C THR A 28 0.23 -14.12 -22.67
N GLU A 29 0.50 -15.24 -23.33
CA GLU A 29 1.86 -15.78 -23.40
C GLU A 29 2.85 -14.82 -24.09
N GLU A 30 2.37 -13.99 -25.03
CA GLU A 30 3.20 -12.97 -25.67
C GLU A 30 3.54 -11.83 -24.69
N ASP A 31 2.56 -11.38 -23.89
CA ASP A 31 2.81 -10.39 -22.83
C ASP A 31 3.86 -10.90 -21.85
N LYS A 32 3.71 -12.16 -21.39
CA LYS A 32 4.67 -12.81 -20.50
C LYS A 32 6.06 -12.88 -21.12
N ARG A 33 6.16 -13.17 -22.43
CA ARG A 33 7.44 -13.24 -23.14
C ARG A 33 8.14 -11.89 -23.17
N VAL A 34 7.44 -10.85 -23.61
CA VAL A 34 7.98 -9.47 -23.67
C VAL A 34 8.42 -8.98 -22.29
N LEU A 35 7.63 -9.24 -21.25
CA LEU A 35 7.97 -8.84 -19.88
C LEU A 35 9.19 -9.59 -19.33
N ARG A 36 9.39 -10.86 -19.69
CA ARG A 36 10.58 -11.63 -19.32
C ARG A 36 11.84 -11.12 -20.04
N ASP A 37 11.73 -10.72 -21.30
CA ASP A 37 12.85 -10.11 -22.04
C ASP A 37 13.31 -8.80 -21.37
N GLU A 38 12.37 -8.08 -20.76
CA GLU A 38 12.62 -6.92 -19.91
C GLU A 38 13.13 -7.26 -18.50
N ARG A 39 13.52 -8.52 -18.22
CA ARG A 39 13.99 -9.02 -16.91
C ARG A 39 12.98 -8.82 -15.78
N ALA A 40 11.69 -8.91 -16.07
CA ALA A 40 10.65 -8.99 -15.04
C ALA A 40 10.32 -10.45 -14.74
N THR A 41 10.06 -10.75 -13.47
CA THR A 41 9.59 -12.06 -13.01
C THR A 41 8.06 -12.07 -13.10
N VAL A 42 7.52 -12.73 -14.13
CA VAL A 42 6.07 -12.89 -14.26
C VAL A 42 5.62 -14.16 -13.56
N VAL A 43 4.75 -14.03 -12.57
CA VAL A 43 4.24 -15.14 -11.75
C VAL A 43 2.74 -15.35 -11.96
N ASP A 44 2.29 -16.58 -11.76
CA ASP A 44 0.87 -16.91 -11.84
C ASP A 44 0.10 -16.40 -10.63
N SER A 45 -1.16 -16.03 -10.82
CA SER A 45 -2.05 -15.63 -9.72
C SER A 45 -2.30 -16.80 -8.75
N PRO A 46 -2.23 -16.60 -7.41
CA PRO A 46 -2.01 -15.36 -6.67
C PRO A 46 -0.58 -15.21 -6.10
N ARG A 47 0.45 -15.76 -6.75
CA ARG A 47 1.80 -15.92 -6.18
C ARG A 47 2.53 -14.60 -5.88
N ALA A 48 2.22 -13.50 -6.57
CA ALA A 48 2.90 -12.22 -6.33
C ALA A 48 2.72 -11.70 -4.90
N PHE A 49 1.67 -12.11 -4.18
CA PHE A 49 1.51 -11.76 -2.77
C PHE A 49 2.60 -12.36 -1.88
N LEU A 50 3.19 -13.49 -2.26
CA LEU A 50 4.26 -14.13 -1.50
C LEU A 50 5.57 -13.34 -1.55
N GLU A 51 5.72 -12.46 -2.55
CA GLU A 51 6.90 -11.63 -2.74
C GLU A 51 6.76 -10.26 -2.06
N VAL A 52 5.61 -9.98 -1.43
CA VAL A 52 5.37 -8.70 -0.75
C VAL A 52 5.90 -8.74 0.67
N ASP A 53 6.86 -7.86 0.95
CA ASP A 53 7.44 -7.65 2.28
C ASP A 53 7.53 -6.16 2.66
N ASP A 54 8.15 -5.88 3.80
CA ASP A 54 8.37 -4.52 4.31
C ASP A 54 9.37 -3.68 3.49
N ASN A 55 10.10 -4.28 2.55
CA ASN A 55 11.04 -3.62 1.65
C ASN A 55 10.51 -3.49 0.21
N THR A 56 9.23 -3.83 0.00
CA THR A 56 8.60 -3.85 -1.31
C THR A 56 7.92 -2.51 -1.65
N LEU A 57 7.90 -2.17 -2.94
CA LEU A 57 6.97 -1.18 -3.49
C LEU A 57 5.83 -1.91 -4.20
N VAL A 58 4.60 -1.73 -3.72
CA VAL A 58 3.42 -2.38 -4.30
C VAL A 58 2.78 -1.45 -5.32
N PHE A 59 2.54 -1.95 -6.52
CA PHE A 59 1.83 -1.24 -7.58
C PHE A 59 0.53 -1.98 -7.93
N ALA A 60 -0.63 -1.46 -7.52
CA ALA A 60 -1.91 -2.09 -7.80
C ALA A 60 -2.98 -1.06 -8.19
N ILE A 61 -3.32 -1.05 -9.48
CA ILE A 61 -4.18 -0.04 -10.09
C ILE A 61 -5.41 -0.72 -10.67
N ALA A 62 -6.60 -0.40 -10.15
CA ALA A 62 -7.86 -1.07 -10.49
C ALA A 62 -7.81 -2.61 -10.42
N PRO A 63 -7.28 -3.22 -9.34
CA PRO A 63 -7.33 -4.67 -9.23
C PRO A 63 -8.78 -5.16 -9.14
N THR A 64 -9.01 -6.36 -9.66
CA THR A 64 -10.29 -7.10 -9.57
C THR A 64 -10.37 -7.97 -8.29
N ILE A 65 -9.46 -7.78 -7.35
CA ILE A 65 -9.38 -8.50 -6.07
C ILE A 65 -8.96 -7.52 -4.96
N PRO A 66 -9.21 -7.83 -3.68
CA PRO A 66 -8.95 -6.90 -2.57
C PRO A 66 -7.46 -6.80 -2.18
N VAL A 67 -6.60 -6.31 -3.09
CA VAL A 67 -5.16 -6.17 -2.91
C VAL A 67 -4.80 -5.36 -1.66
N LYS A 68 -5.43 -4.19 -1.44
CA LYS A 68 -5.16 -3.35 -0.25
C LYS A 68 -5.34 -4.15 1.04
N GLN A 69 -6.38 -4.98 1.11
CA GLN A 69 -6.68 -5.77 2.30
C GLN A 69 -5.66 -6.87 2.53
N VAL A 70 -5.30 -7.63 1.49
CA VAL A 70 -4.30 -8.71 1.58
C VAL A 70 -2.95 -8.14 1.97
N VAL A 71 -2.50 -7.07 1.31
CA VAL A 71 -1.24 -6.39 1.63
C VAL A 71 -1.21 -5.90 3.07
N ALA A 72 -2.32 -5.31 3.55
CA ALA A 72 -2.43 -4.86 4.94
C ALA A 72 -2.39 -6.01 5.98
N ASP A 73 -2.59 -7.27 5.58
CA ASP A 73 -2.47 -8.42 6.47
C ASP A 73 -1.07 -9.03 6.47
N ILE A 74 -0.38 -9.01 5.34
CA ILE A 74 0.88 -9.73 5.17
C ILE A 74 2.12 -8.87 5.45
N ALA A 75 2.06 -7.56 5.22
CA ALA A 75 3.24 -6.70 5.29
C ALA A 75 2.91 -5.22 5.53
N ARG A 76 3.96 -4.42 5.75
CA ARG A 76 3.93 -2.95 5.72
C ARG A 76 4.93 -2.46 4.68
N PRO A 77 4.59 -2.50 3.37
CA PRO A 77 5.53 -2.18 2.29
C PRO A 77 6.18 -0.79 2.41
N LEU A 78 7.33 -0.55 1.79
CA LEU A 78 7.97 0.78 1.73
C LEU A 78 7.05 1.82 1.09
N GLY A 79 6.22 1.39 0.16
CA GLY A 79 5.20 2.25 -0.43
C GLY A 79 4.24 1.50 -1.32
N MET A 80 3.12 2.14 -1.60
CA MET A 80 2.00 1.56 -2.34
C MET A 80 1.45 2.59 -3.32
N PHE A 81 1.19 2.17 -4.56
CA PHE A 81 0.46 2.97 -5.55
C PHE A 81 -0.95 2.41 -5.68
N TYR A 82 -1.93 3.18 -5.22
CA TYR A 82 -3.36 2.81 -5.26
C TYR A 82 -4.19 3.95 -5.84
N TYR A 83 -5.37 3.63 -6.35
CA TYR A 83 -6.37 4.66 -6.63
C TYR A 83 -6.92 5.28 -5.35
N ASP A 84 -7.17 6.58 -5.39
CA ASP A 84 -8.03 7.25 -4.42
C ASP A 84 -9.49 6.91 -4.71
N ASP A 85 -10.08 6.04 -3.91
CA ASP A 85 -11.50 5.69 -4.04
C ASP A 85 -12.40 6.92 -3.77
N LYS A 86 -11.92 7.95 -3.04
CA LYS A 86 -12.68 9.20 -2.83
C LYS A 86 -12.91 9.97 -4.12
N SER A 87 -12.04 9.81 -5.12
CA SER A 87 -12.19 10.46 -6.44
C SER A 87 -13.28 9.82 -7.30
N VAL A 88 -13.67 8.57 -7.01
CA VAL A 88 -14.66 7.81 -7.78
C VAL A 88 -16.09 8.19 -7.41
N TRP A 89 -16.35 8.35 -6.11
CA TRP A 89 -17.69 8.69 -5.62
C TRP A 89 -18.08 10.15 -5.87
N VAL A 90 -17.09 11.04 -6.06
CA VAL A 90 -17.33 12.49 -6.17
C VAL A 90 -17.55 12.94 -7.62
N LYS A 91 -16.94 12.29 -8.63
CA LYS A 91 -16.98 12.79 -10.02
C LYS A 91 -18.25 12.43 -10.81
N TYR A 92 -19.07 11.47 -10.37
CA TYR A 92 -20.26 11.04 -11.13
C TYR A 92 -21.48 10.78 -10.23
N PRO A 93 -22.07 11.81 -9.61
CA PRO A 93 -23.23 11.67 -8.71
C PRO A 93 -24.51 11.13 -9.40
N ASN A 94 -24.54 11.10 -10.74
CA ASN A 94 -25.72 10.71 -11.53
C ASN A 94 -25.49 9.48 -12.43
N GLN A 95 -24.44 8.68 -12.19
CA GLN A 95 -24.29 7.43 -12.93
C GLN A 95 -25.24 6.37 -12.37
N PRO A 96 -25.96 5.62 -13.24
CA PRO A 96 -26.80 4.52 -12.78
C PRO A 96 -25.92 3.50 -12.04
N GLU A 97 -26.49 2.85 -11.00
CA GLU A 97 -25.84 1.82 -10.18
C GLU A 97 -25.19 0.67 -10.98
N SER A 98 -25.47 0.59 -12.29
CA SER A 98 -24.94 -0.36 -13.25
C SER A 98 -23.56 0.00 -13.84
N HIS A 99 -22.92 1.11 -13.47
CA HIS A 99 -21.52 1.30 -13.84
C HIS A 99 -20.64 0.34 -13.05
N PRO A 100 -19.98 -0.62 -13.71
CA PRO A 100 -19.19 -1.62 -13.02
C PRO A 100 -18.13 -0.91 -12.18
N ARG A 101 -18.00 -1.30 -10.92
CA ARG A 101 -16.89 -0.86 -10.09
C ARG A 101 -15.62 -1.24 -10.85
N LEU A 102 -14.95 -0.27 -11.47
CA LEU A 102 -13.68 -0.51 -12.17
C LEU A 102 -12.55 -0.98 -11.22
N CYS A 103 -12.83 -1.14 -9.93
CA CYS A 103 -11.90 -1.55 -8.88
C CYS A 103 -12.69 -2.36 -7.85
N GLU A 104 -12.31 -3.63 -7.66
CA GLU A 104 -12.91 -4.53 -6.66
C GLU A 104 -12.06 -4.59 -5.38
N ASP A 105 -11.40 -3.48 -5.06
CA ASP A 105 -10.48 -3.34 -3.93
C ASP A 105 -10.84 -2.12 -3.08
N PRO A 106 -11.91 -2.21 -2.27
CA PRO A 106 -12.37 -1.10 -1.46
C PRO A 106 -11.45 -0.84 -0.25
N TRP A 107 -11.40 0.41 0.21
CA TRP A 107 -10.86 0.73 1.53
C TRP A 107 -11.67 0.04 2.64
N SER A 108 -11.02 -0.82 3.42
CA SER A 108 -11.55 -1.31 4.69
C SER A 108 -11.07 -0.43 5.85
N PRO A 109 -11.75 -0.42 7.01
CA PRO A 109 -11.27 0.29 8.21
C PRO A 109 -9.84 -0.07 8.60
N ARG A 110 -9.42 -1.31 8.33
CA ARG A 110 -8.05 -1.78 8.56
C ARG A 110 -7.05 -1.13 7.61
N CYS A 111 -7.35 -1.10 6.30
CA CYS A 111 -6.50 -0.45 5.30
C CYS A 111 -6.37 1.06 5.58
N GLU A 112 -7.49 1.71 5.92
CA GLU A 112 -7.51 3.12 6.30
C GLU A 112 -6.66 3.39 7.53
N THR A 113 -6.78 2.52 8.56
CA THR A 113 -5.99 2.64 9.79
C THR A 113 -4.51 2.49 9.49
N MET A 114 -4.11 1.50 8.69
CA MET A 114 -2.73 1.28 8.28
C MET A 114 -2.16 2.52 7.57
N VAL A 115 -2.86 3.00 6.54
CA VAL A 115 -2.40 4.14 5.73
C VAL A 115 -2.33 5.42 6.55
N ARG A 116 -3.39 5.74 7.30
CA ARG A 116 -3.44 6.95 8.14
C ARG A 116 -2.30 6.99 9.16
N ARG A 117 -2.02 5.85 9.81
CA ARG A 117 -1.00 5.77 10.86
C ARG A 117 0.41 5.77 10.28
N HIS A 118 0.68 4.95 9.28
CA HIS A 118 2.05 4.61 8.89
C HIS A 118 2.52 5.22 7.55
N TYR A 119 1.66 5.89 6.79
CA TYR A 119 2.00 6.36 5.44
C TYR A 119 1.71 7.84 5.22
N MET A 120 2.44 8.44 4.29
CA MET A 120 2.19 9.75 3.71
C MET A 120 1.72 9.56 2.27
N GLY A 121 0.57 10.14 1.91
CA GLY A 121 0.04 10.09 0.55
C GLY A 121 0.56 11.24 -0.30
N HIS A 122 1.00 10.93 -1.51
CA HIS A 122 1.43 11.88 -2.53
C HIS A 122 0.56 11.69 -3.76
N ALA A 123 -0.31 12.67 -4.05
CA ALA A 123 -1.11 12.64 -5.26
C ALA A 123 -0.16 12.77 -6.48
N ILE A 124 -0.30 11.86 -7.44
CA ILE A 124 0.42 11.96 -8.71
C ILE A 124 -0.47 12.74 -9.68
N PRO A 125 -0.13 14.00 -10.02
CA PRO A 125 -0.96 14.80 -10.90
C PRO A 125 -0.99 14.17 -12.29
N TYR A 126 -2.18 13.98 -12.84
CA TYR A 126 -2.39 13.47 -14.18
C TYR A 126 -3.31 14.42 -14.96
N PRO A 127 -3.03 14.75 -16.23
CA PRO A 127 -3.93 15.56 -17.03
C PRO A 127 -5.26 14.83 -17.30
N ASP A 128 -6.29 15.36 -16.65
CA ASP A 128 -7.72 15.38 -16.96
C ASP A 128 -8.66 14.16 -16.87
N TYR A 129 -8.30 12.87 -16.89
CA TYR A 129 -9.37 11.83 -16.90
C TYR A 129 -9.14 10.55 -16.11
N THR A 130 -8.09 10.45 -15.30
CA THR A 130 -7.86 9.26 -14.48
C THR A 130 -8.22 9.51 -13.02
N ARG A 131 -8.74 8.47 -12.34
CA ARG A 131 -8.83 8.44 -10.88
C ARG A 131 -7.46 8.77 -10.31
N GLU A 132 -7.39 9.63 -9.30
CA GLU A 132 -6.09 10.03 -8.75
C GLU A 132 -5.36 8.81 -8.22
N VAL A 133 -4.18 8.53 -8.78
CA VAL A 133 -3.26 7.55 -8.21
C VAL A 133 -2.53 8.26 -7.08
N ILE A 134 -2.63 7.70 -5.88
CA ILE A 134 -1.88 8.16 -4.72
C ILE A 134 -0.72 7.20 -4.51
N PHE A 135 0.48 7.77 -4.44
CA PHE A 135 1.65 7.08 -3.93
C PHE A 135 1.70 7.26 -2.41
N TYR A 136 1.51 6.18 -1.67
CA TYR A 136 1.67 6.14 -0.22
C TYR A 136 3.11 5.73 0.10
N SER A 137 3.92 6.64 0.65
CA SER A 137 5.27 6.31 1.16
C SER A 137 5.22 6.05 2.65
N ARG A 138 5.88 4.97 3.13
CA ARG A 138 5.95 4.68 4.56
C ARG A 138 6.64 5.84 5.29
N LYS A 139 6.05 6.30 6.39
CA LYS A 139 6.66 7.31 7.26
C LYS A 139 7.99 6.74 7.78
N PRO A 140 9.04 7.57 7.92
CA PRO A 140 10.22 7.14 8.64
C PRO A 140 9.82 6.76 10.06
N GLU A 141 10.32 5.63 10.55
CA GLU A 141 10.30 5.36 11.99
C GLU A 141 11.20 6.41 12.65
N TYR A 142 10.60 7.45 13.20
CA TYR A 142 11.31 8.26 14.18
C TYR A 142 11.58 7.35 15.36
N PRO A 143 12.82 7.27 15.89
CA PRO A 143 13.01 6.63 17.18
C PRO A 143 12.05 7.28 18.17
N ALA A 144 11.39 6.47 19.01
CA ALA A 144 10.56 6.98 20.08
C ALA A 144 11.32 8.10 20.78
N ASP A 145 10.72 9.28 20.87
CA ASP A 145 11.29 10.38 21.63
C ASP A 145 11.61 9.84 23.03
N PRO A 146 12.88 9.84 23.49
CA PRO A 146 13.20 9.39 24.83
C PRO A 146 12.45 10.18 25.93
N GLY A 147 11.78 11.28 25.57
CA GLY A 147 10.91 12.07 26.44
C GLY A 147 9.48 11.56 26.65
N GLN A 148 9.03 10.46 26.03
CA GLN A 148 7.71 9.87 26.33
C GLN A 148 7.84 8.53 27.06
N VAL A 149 8.43 8.58 28.25
CA VAL A 149 8.11 7.60 29.29
C VAL A 149 6.66 7.87 29.69
N GLN A 150 5.78 6.90 29.46
CA GLN A 150 4.43 6.91 30.02
C GLN A 150 4.57 7.02 31.54
N GLU A 151 4.10 8.12 32.12
CA GLU A 151 3.76 8.16 33.55
C GLU A 151 2.77 7.01 33.78
N GLN A 152 3.25 5.95 34.41
CA GLN A 152 2.39 4.93 34.96
C GLN A 152 1.68 5.56 36.16
N ASP A 153 0.35 5.48 36.15
CA ASP A 153 -0.53 5.91 37.21
C ASP A 153 -0.17 5.21 38.55
N GLU A 154 0.70 5.83 39.35
CA GLU A 154 0.83 5.56 40.78
C GLU A 154 -0.36 6.19 41.53
N SER A 155 -1.57 5.68 41.31
CA SER A 155 -2.77 6.10 42.07
C SER A 155 -3.61 4.93 42.59
N GLY A 156 -2.97 3.78 42.86
CA GLY A 156 -3.65 2.56 43.28
C GLY A 156 -2.96 1.76 44.38
N GLU A 157 -2.25 2.38 45.33
CA GLU A 157 -1.71 1.64 46.49
C GLU A 157 -1.60 2.50 47.75
N LYS A 158 -2.73 3.01 48.25
CA LYS A 158 -2.87 3.51 49.62
C LYS A 158 -4.27 3.22 50.17
N ASP A 159 -4.59 1.94 50.36
CA ASP A 159 -5.74 1.51 51.16
C ASP A 159 -5.53 0.07 51.66
N MET A 160 -4.44 -0.19 52.39
CA MET A 160 -4.33 -1.46 53.12
C MET A 160 -3.36 -1.41 54.31
N GLU A 161 -3.41 -0.37 55.14
CA GLU A 161 -2.62 -0.38 56.38
C GLU A 161 -3.18 0.51 57.49
N GLN A 162 -4.47 0.34 57.81
CA GLN A 162 -5.04 0.76 59.10
C GLN A 162 -6.11 -0.23 59.56
N ASN A 163 -5.69 -1.37 60.10
CA ASN A 163 -6.52 -2.22 60.98
C ASN A 163 -5.65 -3.27 61.68
N TYR A 164 -4.71 -2.83 62.53
CA TYR A 164 -4.21 -3.60 63.68
C TYR A 164 -3.45 -2.65 64.63
N SER A 165 -4.18 -1.96 65.51
CA SER A 165 -3.74 -1.54 66.85
C SER A 165 -4.94 -1.10 67.68
#